data_AF-A0A7M4D5J7-F1
#
_entry.id   AF-A0A7M4D5J7-F1
#
_cell.length_a   1.000
_cell.length_b   1.000
_cell.length_c   1.000
_cell.angle_alpha   90.00
_cell.angle_beta   90.00
_cell.angle_gamma   90.00
#
_symmetry.space_group_name_H-M   'P 1'
#
loop_
_entity.id
_entity.type
_entity.pdbx_description
1 polymer ?
#
loop_
_entity_poly.entity_id
_entity_poly.type
_entity_poly.pdbx_seq_one_letter_code
_entity_poly.pdbx_strand_id
1 'polypeptide(L)'
;MNNSTSDSYESILNIIEFYRIQPRIQDLQIEKIEEYLILMSAHYIESIREIDDCIGLSEPACLEDIIDVLNSYLSKVGEELEKIFPGDINVFVPVNIHSNAGIIEIQALELYRNFNGGESNLYQIKETLDCLENNIYEEDFAEKLALLTKGLLFKINSNLIVRVDDLL
;
A
#
# COMPACT_ATOMS: atom_id res chain seq x y z
N MET A 1 3.39 16.90 13.85
CA MET A 1 1.92 16.87 13.74
C MET A 1 1.59 16.65 12.27
N ASN A 2 1.09 15.46 11.94
CA ASN A 2 0.87 14.99 10.56
C ASN A 2 -0.41 15.59 9.97
N ASN A 3 -0.28 16.51 9.02
CA ASN A 3 -1.41 17.03 8.23
C ASN A 3 -1.98 15.97 7.26
N SER A 4 -1.18 15.00 6.84
CA SER A 4 -1.55 14.00 5.83
C SER A 4 -2.72 13.08 6.22
N THR A 5 -2.86 12.75 7.51
CA THR A 5 -3.99 11.96 8.01
C THR A 5 -5.31 12.75 8.04
N SER A 6 -5.24 14.07 8.24
CA SER A 6 -6.41 14.95 8.20
C SER A 6 -6.93 15.06 6.77
N ASP A 7 -6.02 15.26 5.81
CA ASP A 7 -6.36 15.47 4.40
C ASP A 7 -7.00 14.23 3.76
N SER A 8 -6.55 13.02 4.14
CA SER A 8 -7.13 11.76 3.63
C SER A 8 -8.54 11.50 4.17
N TYR A 9 -8.79 11.78 5.45
CA TYR A 9 -10.11 11.57 6.05
C TYR A 9 -11.11 12.63 5.55
N GLU A 10 -10.67 13.88 5.42
CA GLU A 10 -11.46 14.96 4.82
C GLU A 10 -11.82 14.66 3.36
N SER A 11 -10.90 14.06 2.59
CA SER A 11 -11.19 13.61 1.22
C SER A 11 -12.25 12.51 1.17
N ILE A 12 -12.20 11.52 2.07
CA ILE A 12 -13.20 10.46 2.16
C ILE A 12 -14.57 11.05 2.55
N LEU A 13 -14.61 11.94 3.54
CA LEU A 13 -15.84 12.63 3.94
C LEU A 13 -16.43 13.45 2.78
N ASN A 14 -15.60 14.17 2.03
CA ASN A 14 -16.05 14.95 0.88
C ASN A 14 -16.67 14.06 -0.22
N ILE A 15 -16.08 12.88 -0.47
CA ILE A 15 -16.66 11.88 -1.38
C ILE A 15 -18.03 11.44 -0.88
N ILE A 16 -18.14 11.04 0.39
CA ILE A 16 -19.41 10.56 0.98
C ILE A 16 -20.50 11.65 0.96
N GLU A 17 -20.16 12.89 1.35
CA GLU A 17 -21.10 14.01 1.34
C GLU A 17 -21.62 14.34 -0.06
N PHE A 18 -20.77 14.24 -1.08
CA PHE A 18 -21.18 14.43 -2.48
C PHE A 18 -22.27 13.44 -2.91
N TYR A 19 -22.20 12.19 -2.47
CA TYR A 19 -23.18 11.18 -2.87
C TYR A 19 -24.46 11.21 -2.03
N ARG A 20 -24.40 11.60 -0.76
CA ARG A 20 -25.61 11.79 0.08
C ARG A 20 -26.60 12.81 -0.49
N ILE A 21 -26.15 13.73 -1.34
CA ILE A 21 -27.01 14.72 -2.00
C ILE A 21 -27.52 14.27 -3.39
N GLN A 22 -27.11 13.10 -3.89
CA GLN A 22 -27.53 12.60 -5.21
C GLN A 22 -28.87 11.84 -5.11
N PRO A 23 -29.92 12.26 -5.84
CA PRO A 23 -31.28 11.73 -5.69
C PRO A 23 -31.48 10.28 -6.21
N ARG A 24 -30.44 9.63 -6.74
CA ARG A 24 -30.51 8.30 -7.37
C ARG A 24 -29.75 7.20 -6.64
N ILE A 25 -29.00 7.55 -5.60
CA ILE A 25 -28.16 6.60 -4.86
C ILE A 25 -28.92 6.16 -3.62
N GLN A 26 -28.89 4.86 -3.33
CA GLN A 26 -29.56 4.32 -2.14
C GLN A 26 -28.67 4.55 -0.92
N ASP A 27 -29.25 5.01 0.20
CA ASP A 27 -28.52 5.25 1.45
C ASP A 27 -27.68 4.05 1.89
N LEU A 28 -28.20 2.83 1.73
CA LEU A 28 -27.51 1.58 2.06
C LEU A 28 -26.25 1.32 1.18
N GLN A 29 -26.23 1.82 -0.05
CA GLN A 29 -25.06 1.71 -0.93
C GLN A 29 -23.97 2.70 -0.49
N ILE A 30 -24.36 3.91 -0.07
CA ILE A 30 -23.45 4.92 0.46
C ILE A 30 -22.82 4.45 1.77
N GLU A 31 -23.62 3.90 2.70
CA GLU A 31 -23.14 3.38 3.99
C GLU A 31 -22.07 2.30 3.79
N LYS A 32 -22.29 1.35 2.88
CA LYS A 32 -21.31 0.28 2.61
C LYS A 32 -20.00 0.82 2.02
N ILE A 33 -20.07 1.82 1.16
CA ILE A 33 -18.89 2.41 0.54
C ILE A 33 -18.11 3.25 1.55
N GLU A 34 -18.81 3.99 2.40
CA GLU A 34 -18.22 4.66 3.56
C GLU A 34 -17.47 3.66 4.46
N GLU A 35 -18.09 2.52 4.80
CA GLU A 35 -17.45 1.46 5.58
C GLU A 35 -16.17 0.93 4.92
N TYR A 36 -16.20 0.65 3.61
CA TYR A 36 -15.03 0.14 2.89
C TYR A 36 -13.90 1.16 2.79
N LEU A 37 -14.21 2.43 2.50
CA LEU A 37 -13.21 3.49 2.42
C LEU A 37 -12.54 3.73 3.78
N ILE A 38 -13.32 3.76 4.86
CA ILE A 38 -12.79 3.90 6.22
C ILE A 38 -11.88 2.72 6.59
N LEU A 39 -12.31 1.49 6.30
CA LEU A 39 -11.54 0.29 6.62
C LEU A 39 -10.21 0.23 5.86
N MET A 40 -10.22 0.46 4.54
CA MET A 40 -9.00 0.46 3.75
C MET A 40 -8.04 1.58 4.17
N SER A 41 -8.57 2.77 4.50
CA SER A 41 -7.74 3.85 5.05
C SER A 41 -7.13 3.49 6.41
N ALA A 42 -7.85 2.75 7.27
CA ALA A 42 -7.30 2.30 8.54
C ALA A 42 -6.11 1.36 8.33
N HIS A 43 -6.23 0.38 7.43
CA HIS A 43 -5.13 -0.52 7.07
C HIS A 43 -3.93 0.24 6.48
N TYR A 44 -4.17 1.21 5.61
CA TYR A 44 -3.11 2.04 5.05
C TYR A 44 -2.38 2.85 6.12
N ILE A 45 -3.11 3.52 7.02
CA ILE A 45 -2.51 4.33 8.09
C ILE A 45 -1.70 3.44 9.05
N GLU A 46 -2.20 2.25 9.38
CA GLU A 46 -1.48 1.28 10.21
C GLU A 46 -0.16 0.88 9.55
N SER A 47 -0.18 0.46 8.28
CA SER A 47 1.04 0.06 7.58
C SER A 47 2.05 1.20 7.37
N ILE A 48 1.59 2.45 7.18
CA ILE A 48 2.51 3.60 7.13
C ILE A 48 3.23 3.80 8.46
N ARG A 49 2.54 3.61 9.59
CA ARG A 49 3.14 3.70 10.92
C ARG A 49 4.12 2.55 11.16
N GLU A 50 3.76 1.33 10.77
CA GLU A 50 4.66 0.17 10.88
C GLU A 50 5.95 0.40 10.08
N ILE A 51 5.87 0.97 8.86
CA ILE A 51 7.08 1.35 8.12
C ILE A 51 7.88 2.46 8.84
N ASP A 52 7.22 3.46 9.43
CA ASP A 52 7.91 4.49 10.23
C ASP A 52 8.66 3.88 11.41
N ASP A 53 8.07 2.90 12.08
CA ASP A 53 8.67 2.21 13.21
C ASP A 53 9.90 1.39 12.78
N CYS A 54 9.90 0.82 11.57
CA CYS A 54 11.07 0.13 11.00
C CYS A 54 12.28 1.06 10.83
N ILE A 55 12.08 2.35 10.58
CA ILE A 55 13.16 3.34 10.34
C ILE A 55 13.51 4.12 11.63
N GLY A 56 12.55 4.26 12.56
CA GLY A 56 12.65 5.16 13.73
C GLY A 56 13.37 4.61 14.96
N LEU A 57 13.66 3.30 14.99
CA LEU A 57 14.39 2.66 16.10
C LEU A 57 15.89 2.67 15.79
N SER A 58 16.74 2.98 16.78
CA SER A 58 18.17 3.31 16.63
C SER A 58 19.10 2.14 16.23
N GLU A 59 18.63 1.23 15.40
CA GLU A 59 19.34 0.10 14.82
C GLU A 59 19.14 0.12 13.29
N PRO A 60 20.02 -0.46 12.48
CA PRO A 60 19.79 -0.53 11.03
C PRO A 60 18.45 -1.24 10.76
N ALA A 61 17.58 -0.57 10.00
CA ALA A 61 16.27 -1.08 9.64
C ALA A 61 16.38 -2.45 8.94
N CYS A 62 15.61 -3.42 9.40
CA CYS A 62 15.60 -4.76 8.82
C CYS A 62 14.80 -4.77 7.51
N LEU A 63 15.40 -5.28 6.42
CA LEU A 63 14.73 -5.36 5.11
C LEU A 63 13.51 -6.29 5.15
N GLU A 64 13.55 -7.32 6.00
CA GLU A 64 12.48 -8.29 6.19
C GLU A 64 11.25 -7.63 6.80
N ASP A 65 11.44 -6.81 7.84
CA ASP A 65 10.35 -6.08 8.48
C ASP A 65 9.63 -5.17 7.46
N ILE A 66 10.38 -4.48 6.60
CA ILE A 66 9.81 -3.63 5.54
C ILE A 66 8.97 -4.45 4.55
N ILE A 67 9.46 -5.62 4.14
CA ILE A 67 8.75 -6.52 3.22
C ILE A 67 7.52 -7.13 3.90
N ASP A 68 7.62 -7.48 5.17
CA ASP A 68 6.53 -8.05 5.96
C ASP A 68 5.40 -7.04 6.15
N VAL A 69 5.70 -5.76 6.37
CA VAL A 69 4.69 -4.71 6.41
C VAL A 69 3.98 -4.57 5.06
N LEU A 70 4.71 -4.60 3.94
CA LEU A 70 4.10 -4.61 2.60
C LEU A 70 3.17 -5.84 2.45
N ASN A 71 3.64 -7.04 2.78
CA ASN A 71 2.88 -8.27 2.66
C ASN A 71 1.64 -8.30 3.55
N SER A 72 1.76 -7.79 4.78
CA SER A 72 0.65 -7.62 5.73
C SER A 72 -0.42 -6.70 5.15
N TYR A 73 -0.03 -5.54 4.62
CA TYR A 73 -0.94 -4.62 3.96
C TYR A 73 -1.66 -5.26 2.78
N LEU A 74 -0.91 -5.89 1.86
CA LEU A 74 -1.44 -6.56 0.68
C LEU A 74 -2.44 -7.65 1.05
N SER A 75 -2.15 -8.41 2.11
CA SER A 75 -3.03 -9.50 2.57
C SER A 75 -4.33 -8.94 3.16
N LYS A 76 -4.23 -7.97 4.09
CA LYS A 76 -5.40 -7.31 4.72
C LYS A 76 -6.33 -6.71 3.65
N VAL A 77 -5.77 -5.94 2.73
CA VAL A 77 -6.53 -5.31 1.65
C VAL A 77 -7.06 -6.33 0.64
N GLY A 78 -6.27 -7.36 0.31
CA GLY A 78 -6.69 -8.44 -0.58
C GLY A 78 -7.94 -9.15 -0.05
N GLU A 79 -7.97 -9.47 1.24
CA GLU A 79 -9.15 -10.07 1.90
C GLU A 79 -10.39 -9.17 1.83
N GLU A 80 -10.24 -7.86 2.02
CA GLU A 80 -11.36 -6.92 1.89
C GLU A 80 -11.85 -6.81 0.44
N LEU A 81 -10.95 -6.82 -0.53
CA LEU A 81 -11.33 -6.77 -1.95
C LEU A 81 -12.13 -7.99 -2.40
N GLU A 82 -11.87 -9.19 -1.87
CA GLU A 82 -12.68 -10.37 -2.20
C GLU A 82 -14.13 -10.22 -1.72
N LYS A 83 -14.34 -9.51 -0.61
CA LYS A 83 -15.67 -9.23 -0.07
C LYS A 83 -16.40 -8.18 -0.90
N ILE A 84 -15.68 -7.17 -1.38
CA ILE A 84 -16.24 -6.04 -2.14
C ILE A 84 -16.50 -6.42 -3.60
N PHE A 85 -15.55 -7.12 -4.24
CA PHE A 85 -15.57 -7.47 -5.67
C PHE A 85 -15.47 -8.99 -5.87
N PRO A 86 -16.52 -9.75 -5.54
CA PRO A 86 -16.48 -11.21 -5.61
C PRO A 86 -16.29 -11.69 -7.06
N GLY A 87 -15.24 -12.47 -7.30
CA GLY A 87 -14.93 -13.04 -8.61
C GLY A 87 -14.03 -12.16 -9.50
N ASP A 88 -13.65 -10.98 -9.02
CA ASP A 88 -12.59 -10.20 -9.66
C ASP A 88 -11.22 -10.88 -9.39
N ILE A 89 -10.32 -10.87 -10.37
CA ILE A 89 -9.01 -11.51 -10.21
C ILE A 89 -8.20 -10.62 -9.27
N ASN A 90 -8.09 -11.03 -8.00
CA ASN A 90 -7.32 -10.30 -7.00
C ASN A 90 -5.86 -10.21 -7.45
N VAL A 91 -5.39 -8.98 -7.71
CA VAL A 91 -4.05 -8.73 -8.29
C VAL A 91 -2.96 -8.64 -7.22
N PHE A 92 -3.34 -8.56 -5.95
CA PHE A 92 -2.39 -8.41 -4.84
C PHE A 92 -1.88 -9.77 -4.38
N VAL A 93 -0.83 -10.25 -5.05
CA VAL A 93 -0.08 -11.41 -4.60
C VAL A 93 1.04 -10.92 -3.67
N PRO A 94 1.11 -11.38 -2.42
CA PRO A 94 2.22 -11.07 -1.53
C PRO A 94 3.57 -11.44 -2.16
N VAL A 95 4.59 -10.68 -1.79
CA VAL A 95 5.97 -10.91 -2.18
C VAL A 95 6.45 -12.22 -1.56
N ASN A 96 6.86 -13.18 -2.39
CA ASN A 96 7.23 -14.52 -1.93
C ASN A 96 8.68 -14.55 -1.41
N ILE A 97 8.84 -14.63 -0.09
CA ILE A 97 10.15 -14.77 0.55
C ILE A 97 10.53 -16.26 0.51
N HIS A 98 11.38 -16.64 -0.45
CA HIS A 98 11.77 -18.04 -0.68
C HIS A 98 12.91 -18.55 0.22
N SER A 99 13.36 -17.77 1.22
CA SER A 99 14.59 -18.05 1.97
C SER A 99 14.37 -18.00 3.49
N ASN A 100 14.92 -18.99 4.20
CA ASN A 100 15.03 -18.99 5.68
C ASN A 100 16.26 -18.19 6.18
N ALA A 101 17.07 -17.65 5.27
CA ALA A 101 18.21 -16.80 5.57
C ALA A 101 17.85 -15.33 5.32
N GLY A 102 18.51 -14.46 6.08
CA GLY A 102 18.45 -13.00 6.01
C GLY A 102 18.31 -12.47 4.57
N ILE A 103 17.28 -11.68 4.28
CA ILE A 103 17.13 -11.00 2.98
C ILE A 103 18.23 -9.95 2.86
N ILE A 104 19.03 -10.05 1.80
CA ILE A 104 20.03 -9.03 1.44
C ILE A 104 19.45 -8.01 0.45
N GLU A 105 20.13 -6.88 0.27
CA GLU A 105 19.70 -5.74 -0.54
C GLU A 105 19.34 -6.12 -1.98
N ILE A 106 20.17 -6.97 -2.61
CA ILE A 106 19.94 -7.46 -3.98
C ILE A 106 18.65 -8.29 -4.05
N GLN A 107 18.43 -9.15 -3.05
CA GLN A 107 17.23 -9.99 -3.00
C GLN A 107 15.99 -9.12 -2.78
N ALA A 108 16.05 -8.12 -1.90
CA ALA A 108 14.98 -7.16 -1.72
C ALA A 108 14.61 -6.46 -3.05
N LEU A 109 15.61 -6.00 -3.83
CA LEU A 109 15.36 -5.39 -5.14
C LEU A 109 14.70 -6.35 -6.13
N GLU A 110 15.16 -7.60 -6.21
CA GLU A 110 14.56 -8.61 -7.09
C GLU A 110 13.10 -8.89 -6.72
N LEU A 111 12.81 -8.97 -5.41
CA LEU A 111 11.46 -9.14 -4.91
C LEU A 111 10.53 -7.99 -5.33
N TYR A 112 10.98 -6.74 -5.20
CA TYR A 112 10.21 -5.57 -5.65
C TYR A 112 10.09 -5.47 -7.17
N ARG A 113 11.13 -5.87 -7.92
CA ARG A 113 11.07 -5.93 -9.39
C ARG A 113 10.03 -6.94 -9.86
N ASN A 114 10.00 -8.11 -9.25
CA ASN A 114 9.00 -9.15 -9.52
C ASN A 114 7.59 -8.67 -9.16
N PHE A 115 7.43 -8.02 -8.01
CA PHE A 115 6.17 -7.43 -7.59
C PHE A 115 5.68 -6.34 -8.57
N ASN A 116 6.60 -5.52 -9.10
CA ASN A 116 6.30 -4.52 -10.12
C ASN A 116 5.99 -5.11 -11.52
N GLY A 117 5.94 -6.44 -11.66
CA GLY A 117 5.69 -7.12 -12.93
C GLY A 117 6.87 -7.03 -13.91
N GLY A 118 8.07 -6.76 -13.41
CA GLY A 118 9.28 -6.59 -14.22
C GLY A 118 9.14 -5.45 -15.23
N GLU A 119 9.11 -5.79 -16.51
CA GLU A 119 9.03 -4.82 -17.61
C GLU A 119 7.65 -4.19 -17.78
N SER A 120 6.58 -4.77 -17.23
CA SER A 120 5.24 -4.18 -17.30
C SER A 120 5.10 -2.92 -16.45
N ASN A 121 5.99 -2.75 -15.46
CA ASN A 121 6.04 -1.61 -14.55
C ASN A 121 4.68 -1.28 -13.93
N LEU A 122 4.01 -2.31 -13.42
CA LEU A 122 2.61 -2.29 -12.99
C LEU A 122 2.31 -1.15 -12.01
N TYR A 123 3.21 -0.91 -11.05
CA TYR A 123 3.07 0.12 -10.02
C TYR A 123 3.88 1.39 -10.32
N GLN A 124 4.49 1.46 -11.50
CA GLN A 124 5.30 2.60 -11.94
C GLN A 124 6.42 2.93 -10.95
N ILE A 125 7.12 1.92 -10.44
CA ILE A 125 8.25 2.06 -9.51
C ILE A 125 9.60 1.68 -10.12
N LYS A 126 9.66 1.36 -11.42
CA LYS A 126 10.91 0.94 -12.10
C LYS A 126 12.05 1.94 -11.93
N GLU A 127 11.81 3.23 -12.20
CA GLU A 127 12.84 4.27 -12.04
C GLU A 127 13.35 4.38 -10.60
N THR A 128 12.45 4.27 -9.62
CA THR A 128 12.83 4.28 -8.20
C THR A 128 13.66 3.05 -7.83
N LEU A 129 13.33 1.88 -8.38
CA LEU A 129 14.11 0.65 -8.19
C LEU A 129 15.50 0.75 -8.84
N ASP A 130 15.59 1.31 -10.04
CA ASP A 130 16.88 1.51 -10.72
C ASP A 130 17.75 2.54 -9.97
N CYS A 131 17.14 3.58 -9.39
CA CYS A 131 17.83 4.48 -8.47
C CYS A 131 18.30 3.76 -7.21
N LEU A 132 17.46 2.92 -6.60
CA LEU A 132 17.79 2.17 -5.39
C LEU A 132 18.91 1.14 -5.63
N GLU A 133 18.97 0.54 -6.82
CA GLU A 133 20.07 -0.36 -7.23
C GLU A 133 21.44 0.32 -7.19
N ASN A 134 21.53 1.61 -7.48
CA ASN A 134 22.78 2.37 -7.36
C ASN A 134 23.21 2.61 -5.90
N ASN A 135 22.36 2.29 -4.92
CA ASN A 135 22.63 2.46 -3.49
C ASN A 135 22.80 1.11 -2.76
N ILE A 136 22.95 0.00 -3.48
CA ILE A 136 23.24 -1.30 -2.84
C ILE A 136 24.52 -1.16 -2.01
N TYR A 137 24.49 -1.72 -0.80
CA TYR A 137 25.56 -1.66 0.22
C TYR A 137 25.76 -0.28 0.89
N GLU A 138 24.95 0.72 0.56
CA GLU A 138 24.93 1.98 1.31
C GLU A 138 24.23 1.79 2.66
N GLU A 139 24.71 2.47 3.70
CA GLU A 139 24.17 2.35 5.07
C GLU A 139 22.70 2.78 5.17
N ASP A 140 22.23 3.62 4.24
CA ASP A 140 20.87 4.14 4.17
C ASP A 140 19.95 3.34 3.22
N PHE A 141 20.41 2.18 2.71
CA PHE A 141 19.63 1.38 1.75
C PHE A 141 18.25 0.99 2.30
N ALA A 142 18.19 0.53 3.55
CA ALA A 142 16.94 0.11 4.17
C ALA A 142 15.95 1.28 4.34
N GLU A 143 16.44 2.47 4.68
CA GLU A 143 15.62 3.69 4.75
C GLU A 143 15.06 4.04 3.35
N LYS A 144 15.90 3.98 2.31
CA LYS A 144 15.46 4.23 0.93
C LYS A 144 14.43 3.19 0.46
N LEU A 145 14.60 1.92 0.83
CA LEU A 145 13.62 0.86 0.55
C LEU A 145 12.30 1.13 1.28
N ALA A 146 12.34 1.55 2.54
CA ALA A 146 11.17 1.89 3.32
C ALA A 146 10.40 3.09 2.72
N LEU A 147 11.11 4.11 2.24
CA LEU A 147 10.51 5.24 1.50
C LEU A 147 9.84 4.80 0.20
N LEU A 148 10.49 3.91 -0.56
CA LEU A 148 9.89 3.29 -1.75
C LEU A 148 8.61 2.53 -1.39
N THR A 149 8.65 1.75 -0.31
CA THR A 149 7.52 0.96 0.20
C THR A 149 6.35 1.87 0.54
N LYS A 150 6.57 2.97 1.24
CA LYS A 150 5.53 3.98 1.52
C LYS A 150 4.91 4.54 0.25
N GLY A 151 5.74 4.88 -0.74
CA GLY A 151 5.25 5.34 -2.05
C GLY A 151 4.38 4.29 -2.75
N LEU A 152 4.74 3.01 -2.63
CA LEU A 152 3.98 1.90 -3.17
C LEU A 152 2.64 1.71 -2.46
N LEU A 153 2.63 1.69 -1.12
CA LEU A 153 1.41 1.63 -0.30
C LEU A 153 0.44 2.74 -0.65
N PHE A 154 0.94 3.97 -0.82
CA PHE A 154 0.12 5.11 -1.22
C PHE A 154 -0.53 4.93 -2.60
N LYS A 155 0.24 4.44 -3.58
CA LYS A 155 -0.30 4.18 -4.94
C LYS A 155 -1.38 3.11 -4.92
N ILE A 156 -1.15 2.01 -4.19
CA ILE A 156 -2.11 0.93 -4.05
C ILE A 156 -3.39 1.46 -3.39
N ASN A 157 -3.27 2.15 -2.25
CA ASN A 157 -4.40 2.74 -1.55
C ASN A 157 -5.20 3.71 -2.43
N SER A 158 -4.51 4.58 -3.18
CA SER A 158 -5.16 5.53 -4.08
C SER A 158 -5.95 4.83 -5.19
N ASN A 159 -5.41 3.76 -5.78
CA ASN A 159 -6.12 2.96 -6.78
C ASN A 159 -7.37 2.29 -6.18
N LEU A 160 -7.28 1.79 -4.95
CA LEU A 160 -8.38 1.14 -4.27
C LEU A 160 -9.52 2.10 -3.93
N ILE A 161 -9.19 3.31 -3.46
CA ILE A 161 -10.16 4.38 -3.22
C ILE A 161 -10.95 4.65 -4.49
N VAL A 162 -10.27 4.82 -5.64
CA VAL A 162 -10.93 5.06 -6.94
C VAL A 162 -11.83 3.88 -7.31
N ARG A 163 -11.36 2.63 -7.18
CA ARG A 163 -12.18 1.44 -7.51
C ARG A 163 -13.41 1.30 -6.64
N VAL A 164 -13.31 1.64 -5.36
CA VAL A 164 -14.46 1.59 -4.43
C VAL A 164 -15.41 2.76 -4.66
N ASP A 165 -14.90 3.93 -5.04
CA ASP A 165 -15.72 5.08 -5.47
C ASP A 165 -16.53 4.75 -6.74
N ASP A 166 -15.95 4.02 -7.70
CA ASP A 166 -16.59 3.57 -8.94
C ASP A 166 -17.79 2.60 -8.73
N LEU A 167 -18.06 2.15 -7.50
CA LEU A 167 -19.24 1.33 -7.17
C LEU A 167 -20.56 2.12 -7.08
N LEU A 168 -20.50 3.46 -7.13
CA LEU A 168 -21.65 4.37 -7.03
C LEU A 168 -22.29 4.68 -8.39
#